data_AF-A0A9Q3L6K1-F1
#
_entry.id   AF-A0A9Q3L6K1-F1
#
_cell.length_a   1.000
_cell.length_b   1.000
_cell.length_c   1.000
_cell.angle_alpha   90.00
_cell.angle_beta   90.00
_cell.angle_gamma   90.00
#
_symmetry.space_group_name_H-M   'P 1'
#
loop_
_entity.id
_entity.type
_entity.pdbx_description
1 polymer ?
#
loop_
_entity_poly.entity_id
_entity_poly.type
_entity_poly.pdbx_seq_one_letter_code
_entity_poly.pdbx_strand_id
1 'polypeptide(L)'
;MSIPGALAFCIYVDWFNAHGKSTRLASIGPIMLICLNLPPSERLKPENVYVAGVIPGPKEPTSLQLNYLLMPLTKKLRELCKGYHFSPTPTGPSGSFIHVAILTAIVDVLAMRKLTGFISHSGNHFCNFFNIHKAQIEEIGPQFHYTRS
;
A
#
# COMPACT_ATOMS: atom_id res chain seq x y z
N MET A 1 -19.14 8.28 14.58
CA MET A 1 -20.32 7.80 13.82
C MET A 1 -19.80 7.20 12.52
N SER A 2 -19.76 5.87 12.39
CA SER A 2 -19.25 5.19 11.20
C SER A 2 -20.28 5.25 10.07
N ILE A 3 -19.90 5.75 8.91
CA ILE A 3 -20.75 5.72 7.71
C ILE A 3 -20.93 4.26 7.30
N PRO A 4 -22.16 3.72 7.23
CA PRO A 4 -22.39 2.35 6.77
C PRO A 4 -21.76 2.13 5.40
N GLY A 5 -21.01 1.02 5.25
CA GLY A 5 -20.30 0.70 4.01
C GLY A 5 -18.97 1.42 3.80
N ALA A 6 -18.50 2.26 4.73
CA ALA A 6 -17.15 2.83 4.65
C ALA A 6 -16.09 1.85 5.17
N LEU A 7 -15.25 1.34 4.26
CA LEU A 7 -14.15 0.42 4.55
C LEU A 7 -12.80 1.11 4.37
N ALA A 8 -11.98 1.06 5.41
CA ALA A 8 -10.61 1.54 5.43
C ALA A 8 -9.66 0.35 5.31
N PHE A 9 -8.68 0.47 4.41
CA PHE A 9 -7.67 -0.55 4.19
C PHE A 9 -6.25 0.02 4.32
N CYS A 10 -5.33 -0.84 4.69
CA CYS A 10 -3.90 -0.65 4.49
C CYS A 10 -3.46 -1.50 3.29
N ILE A 11 -2.57 -0.98 2.45
CA ILE A 11 -1.87 -1.78 1.45
C ILE A 11 -0.53 -2.28 2.00
N TYR A 12 -0.22 -3.56 1.82
CA TYR A 12 1.09 -4.13 2.13
C TYR A 12 1.74 -4.62 0.85
N VAL A 13 3.00 -4.26 0.66
CA VAL A 13 3.81 -4.70 -0.48
C VAL A 13 5.21 -5.00 0.00
N ASP A 14 5.68 -6.21 -0.28
CA ASP A 14 7.01 -6.68 0.08
C ASP A 14 7.48 -7.70 -0.96
N TRP A 15 8.78 -7.93 -1.05
CA TRP A 15 9.41 -8.88 -1.97
C TRP A 15 10.55 -9.58 -1.25
N PHE A 16 10.42 -10.90 -1.17
CA PHE A 16 11.38 -11.73 -0.45
C PHE A 16 11.87 -12.86 -1.35
N ASN A 17 13.02 -13.41 -1.00
CA ASN A 17 13.57 -14.56 -1.69
C ASN A 17 12.79 -15.83 -1.27
N ALA A 18 11.96 -16.36 -2.18
CA ALA A 18 11.14 -17.54 -1.90
C ALA A 18 11.95 -18.83 -1.71
N HIS A 19 13.21 -18.87 -2.15
CA HIS A 19 14.07 -20.05 -2.06
C HIS A 19 15.09 -20.00 -0.91
N GLY A 20 14.97 -19.04 0.02
CA GLY A 20 15.84 -18.95 1.20
C GLY A 20 17.23 -18.34 0.95
N LYS A 21 18.08 -18.31 2.00
CA LYS A 21 19.30 -17.48 2.06
C LYS A 21 20.41 -17.85 1.07
N SER A 22 20.39 -19.05 0.47
CA SER A 22 21.52 -19.59 -0.28
C SER A 22 21.54 -19.18 -1.76
N THR A 23 20.39 -18.86 -2.35
CA THR A 23 20.30 -18.64 -3.80
C THR A 23 19.26 -17.56 -4.14
N ARG A 24 19.67 -16.41 -4.72
CA ARG A 24 18.77 -15.35 -5.23
C ARG A 24 18.06 -15.77 -6.53
N LEU A 25 17.42 -16.93 -6.54
CA LEU A 25 16.81 -17.50 -7.75
C LEU A 25 15.45 -16.91 -8.06
N ALA A 26 14.66 -16.54 -7.04
CA ALA A 26 13.35 -15.90 -7.25
C ALA A 26 12.93 -15.00 -6.09
N SER A 27 12.92 -13.68 -6.33
CA SER A 27 12.26 -12.68 -5.52
C SER A 27 10.78 -12.60 -5.90
N ILE A 28 9.86 -12.99 -5.02
CA ILE A 28 8.41 -12.85 -5.24
C ILE A 28 7.81 -12.03 -4.12
N GLY A 29 6.68 -11.39 -4.38
CA GLY A 29 6.12 -10.45 -3.42
C GLY A 29 4.61 -10.35 -3.46
N PRO A 30 3.88 -10.44 -2.34
CA PRO A 30 2.45 -10.23 -2.34
C PRO A 30 2.11 -8.73 -2.33
N ILE A 31 1.02 -8.37 -3.00
CA ILE A 31 0.32 -7.10 -2.81
C ILE A 31 -0.94 -7.43 -2.02
N MET A 32 -1.00 -7.02 -0.76
CA MET A 32 -2.11 -7.35 0.15
C MET A 32 -2.87 -6.11 0.57
N LEU A 33 -4.17 -6.27 0.82
CA LEU A 33 -5.02 -5.28 1.47
C LEU A 33 -5.49 -5.83 2.82
N ILE A 34 -5.36 -5.03 3.86
CA ILE A 34 -5.73 -5.38 5.23
C ILE A 34 -6.84 -4.45 5.70
N CYS A 35 -7.99 -5.00 6.09
CA CYS A 35 -9.14 -4.21 6.54
C CYS A 35 -8.89 -3.63 7.94
N LEU A 36 -8.82 -2.31 8.05
CA LEU A 36 -8.55 -1.60 9.30
C LEU A 36 -9.79 -1.47 10.19
N ASN A 37 -10.99 -1.70 9.63
CA ASN A 37 -12.25 -1.74 10.39
C ASN A 37 -12.35 -2.96 11.31
N LEU A 38 -11.55 -4.01 11.07
CA LEU A 38 -11.52 -5.17 11.95
C LEU A 38 -10.72 -4.88 13.24
N PRO A 39 -11.05 -5.54 14.36
CA PRO A 39 -10.24 -5.49 15.57
C PRO A 39 -8.78 -5.88 15.29
N PRO A 40 -7.78 -5.27 15.95
CA PRO A 40 -6.36 -5.54 15.66
C PRO A 40 -5.97 -7.03 15.66
N SER A 41 -6.56 -7.84 16.54
CA SER A 41 -6.32 -9.30 16.62
C SER A 41 -6.83 -10.09 15.40
N GLU A 42 -7.74 -9.51 14.62
CA GLU A 42 -8.40 -10.17 13.49
C GLU A 42 -7.78 -9.80 12.14
N ARG A 43 -7.11 -8.65 12.05
CA ARG A 43 -6.67 -8.04 10.78
C ARG A 43 -5.73 -8.90 9.94
N LEU A 44 -4.84 -9.64 10.61
CA LEU A 44 -3.79 -10.44 9.95
C LEU A 44 -4.12 -11.93 9.91
N LYS A 45 -5.34 -12.32 10.30
CA LYS A 45 -5.78 -13.70 10.12
C LYS A 45 -5.88 -14.00 8.61
N PRO A 46 -5.45 -15.17 8.15
CA PRO A 46 -5.44 -15.51 6.72
C PRO A 46 -6.77 -15.25 6.00
N GLU A 47 -7.90 -15.48 6.68
CA GLU A 47 -9.26 -15.25 6.17
C GLU A 47 -9.63 -13.76 5.98
N ASN A 48 -8.89 -12.83 6.60
CA ASN A 48 -9.16 -11.39 6.58
C ASN A 48 -8.14 -10.59 5.76
N VAL A 49 -7.16 -11.27 5.15
CA VAL A 49 -6.12 -10.66 4.31
C VAL A 49 -6.49 -10.85 2.85
N TYR A 50 -6.61 -9.75 2.11
CA TYR A 50 -6.97 -9.80 0.69
C TYR A 50 -5.71 -9.72 -0.17
N VAL A 51 -5.38 -10.78 -0.90
CA VAL A 51 -4.27 -10.75 -1.86
C VAL A 51 -4.76 -10.13 -3.17
N ALA A 52 -4.37 -8.87 -3.41
CA ALA A 52 -4.73 -8.12 -4.61
C ALA A 52 -3.83 -8.47 -5.81
N GLY A 53 -2.64 -9.03 -5.57
CA GLY A 53 -1.74 -9.46 -6.64
C GLY A 53 -0.47 -10.11 -6.12
N VAL A 54 0.30 -10.67 -7.04
CA VAL A 54 1.63 -11.24 -6.79
C VAL A 54 2.61 -10.61 -7.76
N ILE A 55 3.65 -10.00 -7.21
CA ILE A 55 4.81 -9.48 -7.93
C ILE A 55 5.65 -10.70 -8.37
N PRO A 56 5.82 -10.90 -9.68
CA PRO A 56 6.59 -12.02 -10.19
C PRO A 56 8.09 -11.80 -10.01
N GLY A 57 8.81 -12.90 -9.81
CA GLY A 57 10.27 -12.92 -9.82
C GLY A 57 10.86 -13.00 -11.24
N PRO A 58 12.18 -13.17 -11.38
CA PRO A 58 13.12 -13.57 -10.32
C PRO A 58 13.77 -12.41 -9.54
N LYS A 59 13.64 -11.18 -10.02
CA LYS A 59 14.24 -9.98 -9.41
C LYS A 59 13.16 -9.05 -8.86
N GLU A 60 13.56 -8.22 -7.91
CA GLU A 60 12.75 -7.11 -7.46
C GLU A 60 12.34 -6.22 -8.65
N PRO A 61 11.06 -5.80 -8.75
CA PRO A 61 10.59 -5.00 -9.87
C PRO A 61 11.22 -3.60 -9.84
N THR A 62 11.42 -3.01 -11.02
CA THR A 62 11.68 -1.56 -11.12
C THR A 62 10.45 -0.76 -10.69
N SER A 63 10.59 0.54 -10.39
CA SER A 63 9.45 1.40 -10.06
C SER A 63 8.40 1.41 -11.17
N LEU A 64 8.84 1.43 -12.44
CA LEU A 64 7.94 1.40 -13.59
C LEU A 64 7.16 0.08 -13.66
N GLN A 65 7.83 -1.06 -13.45
CA GLN A 65 7.17 -2.37 -13.41
C GLN A 65 6.17 -2.48 -12.27
N LEU A 66 6.53 -1.99 -11.07
CA LEU A 66 5.62 -1.96 -9.93
C LEU A 66 4.39 -1.09 -10.22
N ASN A 67 4.57 0.08 -10.85
CA ASN A 67 3.46 0.94 -11.25
C ASN A 67 2.50 0.24 -12.21
N TYR A 68 3.02 -0.50 -13.19
CA TYR A 68 2.18 -1.30 -14.10
C TYR A 68 1.41 -2.40 -13.36
N LEU A 69 2.05 -3.06 -12.40
CA LEU A 69 1.39 -4.08 -11.57
C LEU A 69 0.28 -3.48 -10.68
N LEU A 70 0.48 -2.26 -10.17
CA LEU A 70 -0.47 -1.57 -9.30
C LEU A 70 -1.59 -0.84 -10.08
N MET A 71 -1.44 -0.64 -11.39
CA MET A 71 -2.38 0.14 -12.20
C MET A 71 -3.82 -0.42 -12.17
N PRO A 72 -4.06 -1.74 -12.34
CA PRO A 72 -5.40 -2.31 -12.25
C PRO A 72 -6.02 -2.11 -10.86
N LEU A 73 -5.23 -2.34 -9.81
CA LEU A 73 -5.65 -2.16 -8.43
C LEU A 73 -6.01 -0.70 -8.14
N THR A 74 -5.18 0.24 -8.58
CA THR A 74 -5.38 1.68 -8.41
C THR A 74 -6.64 2.15 -9.13
N LYS A 75 -6.89 1.66 -10.34
CA LYS A 75 -8.13 1.94 -11.08
C LYS A 75 -9.35 1.46 -10.30
N LYS A 76 -9.31 0.22 -9.78
CA LYS A 76 -10.42 -0.34 -9.00
C LYS A 76 -10.66 0.39 -7.69
N LEU A 77 -9.59 0.72 -6.96
CA LEU A 77 -9.67 1.49 -5.72
C LEU A 77 -10.24 2.89 -5.97
N ARG A 78 -9.93 3.53 -7.10
CA ARG A 78 -10.51 4.82 -7.48
C ARG A 78 -12.02 4.74 -7.72
N GLU A 79 -12.49 3.65 -8.34
CA GLU A 79 -13.94 3.39 -8.47
C GLU A 79 -14.59 3.20 -7.11
N LEU A 80 -14.02 2.34 -6.26
CA LEU A 80 -14.55 2.04 -4.93
C LEU A 80 -14.49 3.25 -3.98
N CYS A 81 -13.53 4.15 -4.14
CA CYS A 81 -13.42 5.38 -3.35
C CYS A 81 -14.55 6.38 -3.67
N LYS A 82 -15.10 6.35 -4.89
CA LYS A 82 -16.26 7.17 -5.28
C LYS A 82 -17.59 6.59 -4.80
N GLY A 83 -17.57 5.37 -4.30
CA GLY A 83 -18.76 4.62 -3.93
C GLY A 83 -19.15 3.61 -5.01
N TYR A 84 -19.50 2.40 -4.60
CA TYR A 84 -19.93 1.34 -5.50
C TYR A 84 -21.14 0.59 -4.94
N HIS A 85 -22.17 0.44 -5.77
CA HIS A 85 -23.35 -0.36 -5.46
C HIS A 85 -23.14 -1.81 -5.89
N PHE A 86 -23.08 -2.69 -4.91
CA PHE A 86 -23.17 -4.13 -5.10
C PHE A 86 -24.62 -4.53 -5.33
N SER A 87 -24.83 -5.42 -6.29
CA SER A 87 -26.13 -6.00 -6.58
C SER A 87 -26.66 -6.77 -5.36
N PRO A 88 -27.99 -6.89 -5.22
CA PRO A 88 -28.60 -7.76 -4.24
C PRO A 88 -27.97 -9.15 -4.18
N THR A 89 -27.75 -9.64 -2.96
CA THR A 89 -27.34 -11.01 -2.67
C THR A 89 -28.42 -11.69 -1.82
N PRO A 90 -28.47 -13.03 -1.71
CA PRO A 90 -29.43 -13.70 -0.82
C PRO A 90 -29.35 -13.23 0.63
N THR A 91 -28.16 -12.84 1.10
CA THR A 91 -27.90 -12.28 2.42
C THR A 91 -28.11 -10.77 2.52
N GLY A 92 -28.30 -10.09 1.39
CA GLY A 92 -28.43 -8.63 1.29
C GLY A 92 -29.36 -8.26 0.13
N PRO A 93 -30.68 -8.45 0.27
CA PRO A 93 -31.65 -8.29 -0.83
C PRO A 93 -31.80 -6.85 -1.33
N SER A 94 -31.34 -5.85 -0.57
CA SER A 94 -31.29 -4.44 -1.00
C SER A 94 -29.98 -4.07 -1.70
N GLY A 95 -29.07 -5.02 -1.90
CA GLY A 95 -27.70 -4.74 -2.30
C GLY A 95 -26.90 -4.07 -1.19
N SER A 96 -25.73 -3.52 -1.52
CA SER A 96 -24.90 -2.81 -0.56
C SER A 96 -24.15 -1.68 -1.25
N PHE A 97 -24.11 -0.51 -0.62
CA PHE A 97 -23.29 0.60 -1.09
C PHE A 97 -22.05 0.72 -0.21
N ILE A 98 -20.87 0.69 -0.82
CA ILE A 98 -19.61 0.79 -0.07
C ILE A 98 -18.71 1.88 -0.63
N HIS A 99 -17.91 2.47 0.25
CA HIS A 99 -16.78 3.31 -0.08
C HIS A 99 -15.51 2.68 0.46
N VAL A 100 -14.44 2.65 -0.35
CA VAL A 100 -13.15 2.13 0.08
C VAL A 100 -12.10 3.24 0.09
N ALA A 101 -11.36 3.36 1.18
CA ALA A 101 -10.21 4.25 1.29
C ALA A 101 -8.95 3.48 1.70
N ILE A 102 -7.81 3.77 1.07
CA ILE A 102 -6.50 3.32 1.53
C ILE A 102 -5.94 4.40 2.46
N LEU A 103 -5.76 4.08 3.75
CA LEU A 103 -5.29 5.04 4.74
C LEU A 103 -3.76 5.06 4.88
N THR A 104 -3.12 3.92 4.64
CA THR A 104 -1.67 3.78 4.83
C THR A 104 -1.10 2.65 3.99
N ALA A 105 0.22 2.68 3.80
CA ALA A 105 0.99 1.63 3.18
C ALA A 105 2.01 1.08 4.19
N ILE A 106 1.95 -0.22 4.48
CA ILE A 106 2.96 -0.94 5.27
C ILE A 106 3.90 -1.60 4.28
N VAL A 107 5.06 -0.98 4.08
CA VAL A 107 6.03 -1.32 3.07
C VAL A 107 7.42 -1.04 3.63
N ASP A 108 8.43 -1.82 3.23
CA ASP A 108 9.80 -1.47 3.59
C ASP A 108 10.21 -0.14 2.92
N VAL A 109 11.33 0.45 3.36
CA VAL A 109 11.73 1.79 2.88
C VAL A 109 11.98 1.79 1.36
N LEU A 110 12.51 0.70 0.82
CA LEU A 110 12.79 0.57 -0.61
C LEU A 110 11.49 0.48 -1.41
N ALA A 111 10.53 -0.28 -0.91
CA ALA A 111 9.21 -0.45 -1.48
C ALA A 111 8.37 0.80 -1.41
N MET A 112 8.43 1.51 -0.29
CA MET A 112 7.76 2.79 -0.11
C MET A 112 8.12 3.76 -1.22
N ARG A 113 9.42 3.90 -1.51
CA ARG A 113 9.92 4.81 -2.55
C ARG A 113 9.38 4.46 -3.93
N LYS A 114 9.27 3.17 -4.26
CA LYS A 114 8.74 2.70 -5.55
C LYS A 114 7.22 2.89 -5.63
N LEU A 115 6.50 2.60 -4.55
CA LEU A 115 5.04 2.65 -4.49
C LEU A 115 4.48 4.07 -4.51
N THR A 116 5.23 5.02 -3.96
CA THR A 116 4.82 6.43 -3.85
C THR A 116 5.42 7.32 -4.94
N GLY A 117 6.35 6.81 -5.76
CA GLY A 117 6.99 7.56 -6.85
C GLY A 117 8.09 8.53 -6.41
N PHE A 118 8.67 8.34 -5.22
CA PHE A 118 9.71 9.23 -4.67
C PHE A 118 11.14 8.89 -5.14
N ILE A 119 12.04 9.88 -5.00
CA ILE A 119 13.41 9.88 -5.52
C ILE A 119 14.25 8.76 -4.87
N SER A 120 15.06 8.07 -5.69
CA SER A 120 15.95 6.98 -5.26
C SER A 120 17.11 7.44 -4.35
N HIS A 121 17.99 6.53 -3.93
CA HIS A 121 19.17 6.76 -3.05
C HIS A 121 20.10 7.93 -3.42
N SER A 122 20.00 8.47 -4.63
CA SER A 122 20.71 9.64 -5.13
C SER A 122 19.95 10.97 -4.97
N GLY A 123 18.79 10.95 -4.31
CA GLY A 123 18.00 12.13 -3.97
C GLY A 123 18.56 12.88 -2.78
N ASN A 124 18.53 14.21 -2.87
CA ASN A 124 19.02 15.09 -1.83
C ASN A 124 18.12 15.17 -0.58
N HIS A 125 16.94 14.53 -0.58
CA HIS A 125 15.96 14.59 0.52
C HIS A 125 15.71 13.20 1.12
N PHE A 126 15.84 13.07 2.45
CA PHE A 126 15.84 11.78 3.15
C PHE A 126 14.48 11.37 3.75
N CYS A 127 13.62 12.34 4.07
CA CYS A 127 12.32 12.09 4.70
C CYS A 127 11.17 12.20 3.68
N ASN A 128 10.20 11.28 3.78
CA ASN A 128 9.02 11.25 2.90
C ASN A 128 7.93 12.26 3.31
N PHE A 129 8.04 12.86 4.50
CA PHE A 129 7.06 13.79 5.07
C PHE A 129 7.60 15.22 5.22
N PHE A 130 8.93 15.36 5.30
CA PHE A 130 9.61 16.62 5.53
C PHE A 130 10.71 16.83 4.49
N ASN A 131 10.85 18.05 3.98
CA ASN A 131 11.87 18.41 3.01
C ASN A 131 13.25 18.58 3.69
N ILE A 132 13.80 17.49 4.23
CA ILE A 132 15.08 17.49 4.94
C ILE A 132 16.18 17.10 3.95
N HIS A 133 17.04 18.06 3.62
CA HIS A 133 18.21 17.82 2.79
C HIS A 133 19.21 16.92 3.53
N LYS A 134 19.94 16.04 2.83
CA LYS A 134 20.92 15.11 3.43
C LYS A 134 21.98 15.84 4.28
N ALA A 135 22.32 17.07 3.91
CA ALA A 135 23.26 17.93 4.65
C ALA A 135 22.72 18.44 6.01
N GLN A 136 21.43 18.28 6.29
CA GLN A 136 20.75 18.81 7.48
C GLN A 136 20.20 17.69 8.38
N ILE A 137 20.62 16.44 8.17
CA ILE A 137 20.12 15.28 8.93
C ILE A 137 20.44 15.38 10.44
N GLU A 138 21.50 16.10 10.81
CA GLU A 138 21.92 16.30 12.21
C GLU A 138 21.31 17.56 12.84
N GLU A 139 20.63 18.41 12.06
CA GLU A 139 19.99 19.63 12.54
C GLU A 139 18.53 19.37 12.94
N ILE A 140 18.29 19.01 14.20
CA ILE A 140 16.93 18.87 14.73
C ILE A 140 16.48 20.23 15.29
N GLY A 141 15.59 20.91 14.58
CA GLY A 141 14.99 22.19 14.99
C GLY A 141 13.50 22.32 14.62
N PRO A 142 12.73 23.16 15.32
CA PRO A 142 11.27 23.30 15.15
C PRO A 142 10.81 23.91 13.82
N GLN A 143 11.72 24.31 12.93
CA GLN A 143 11.45 25.05 11.69
C GLN A 143 11.03 24.19 10.46
N PHE A 144 10.83 22.89 10.61
CA PHE A 144 10.45 22.03 9.48
C PHE A 144 8.95 22.15 9.16
N HIS A 145 8.60 23.10 8.28
CA HIS A 145 7.24 23.31 7.81
C HIS A 145 6.76 22.16 6.91
N TYR A 146 5.55 21.68 7.21
CA TYR A 146 4.81 20.70 6.43
C TYR A 146 4.42 21.30 5.06
N THR A 147 5.02 20.82 3.96
CA THR A 147 4.57 21.16 2.61
C THR A 147 3.71 20.02 2.05
N ARG A 148 2.41 20.28 1.92
CA ARG A 148 1.41 19.44 1.27
C ARG A 148 1.52 19.63 -0.24
N SER A 149 1.80 18.57 -1.00
CA SER A 149 1.55 18.50 -2.45
C SER A 149 0.58 17.38 -2.73
#